data_AF-A0AAE3GQC5-F1
#
_entry.id   AF-A0AAE3GQC5-F1
#
_cell.length_a   1.000
_cell.length_b   1.000
_cell.length_c   1.000
_cell.angle_alpha   90.00
_cell.angle_beta   90.00
_cell.angle_gamma   90.00
#
_symmetry.space_group_name_H-M   'P 1'
#
loop_
_entity.id
_entity.type
_entity.pdbx_description
1 polymer ?
#
loop_
_entity_poly.entity_id
_entity_poly.type
_entity_poly.pdbx_seq_one_letter_code
_entity_poly.pdbx_strand_id
1 'polypeptide(L)' 'MSISERTRKLVRERAEYLCEYCHASEEASAAQFDIDHIVPQSLGGLDDIYWG' A
#
# COMPACT_ATOMS: atom_id res chain seq x y z
N MET A 1 -1.58 4.64 -12.65
CA MET A 1 -0.22 4.44 -12.13
C MET A 1 0.06 2.95 -12.12
N SER A 2 1.23 2.50 -12.57
CA SER A 2 1.56 1.06 -12.62
C SER A 2 2.79 0.80 -11.75
N ILE A 3 2.58 0.72 -10.43
CA ILE A 3 3.62 0.22 -9.52
C ILE A 3 3.82 -1.28 -9.75
N SER A 4 5.05 -1.77 -9.59
CA SER A 4 5.36 -3.18 -9.86
C SER A 4 4.68 -4.12 -8.87
N GLU A 5 4.40 -5.36 -9.28
CA GLU A 5 3.90 -6.40 -8.38
C GLU A 5 4.84 -6.67 -7.20
N ARG A 6 6.16 -6.49 -7.39
CA ARG A 6 7.15 -6.56 -6.32
C ARG A 6 6.92 -5.48 -5.26
N THR A 7 6.71 -4.24 -5.69
CA THR A 7 6.39 -3.11 -4.82
C THR A 7 5.09 -3.37 -4.06
N ARG A 8 4.06 -3.86 -4.77
CA ARG A 8 2.76 -4.21 -4.16
C ARG A 8 2.90 -5.27 -3.07
N LYS A 9 3.69 -6.32 -3.32
CA LYS A 9 3.95 -7.37 -2.33
C LYS A 9 4.66 -6.83 -1.10
N LEU A 10 5.69 -5.99 -1.29
CA LEU A 10 6.45 -5.43 -0.18
C LEU A 10 5.60 -4.52 0.72
N VAL A 11 4.72 -3.70 0.12
CA VAL A 11 3.77 -2.86 0.88
C VAL A 11 2.84 -3.73 1.72
N ARG A 12 2.27 -4.80 1.15
CA ARG A 12 1.40 -5.72 1.90
C ARG A 12 2.10 -6.43 3.05
N GLU A 13 3.31 -6.93 2.80
CA GLU A 13 4.12 -7.61 3.82
C GLU A 13 4.49 -6.66 4.96
N ARG A 14 4.87 -5.40 4.65
CA ARG A 14 5.16 -4.36 5.65
C ARG A 14 3.94 -4.06 6.53
N ALA A 15 2.76 -3.95 5.92
CA ALA A 15 1.53 -3.64 6.62
C ALA A 15 0.89 -4.85 7.33
N GLU A 16 1.57 -6.00 7.34
CA GLU A 16 1.04 -7.26 7.89
C GLU A 16 -0.33 -7.64 7.32
N TYR A 17 -0.59 -7.28 6.06
CA TYR A 17 -1.89 -7.45 5.40
C TYR A 17 -3.06 -6.73 6.10
N LEU A 18 -2.77 -5.67 6.85
CA LEU A 18 -3.74 -4.80 7.49
C LEU A 18 -3.88 -3.47 6.73
N CYS A 19 -5.07 -2.89 6.73
CA CYS A 19 -5.25 -1.51 6.25
C CYS A 19 -4.53 -0.54 7.21
N GLU A 20 -3.62 0.29 6.70
CA GLU A 20 -2.85 1.23 7.54
C GLU A 20 -3.70 2.36 8.15
N TYR A 21 -4.92 2.58 7.65
CA TYR A 21 -5.84 3.58 8.19
C TYR A 21 -6.70 3.04 9.34
N CYS A 22 -7.26 1.84 9.18
CA CYS A 22 -8.26 1.30 10.12
C CYS A 22 -7.87 -0.02 10.79
N HIS A 23 -6.72 -0.60 10.42
CA HIS A 23 -6.22 -1.90 10.87
C HIS A 23 -7.16 -3.09 10.62
N ALA A 24 -8.10 -2.96 9.69
CA ALA A 24 -8.89 -4.10 9.24
C ALA A 24 -7.98 -5.10 8.51
N SER A 25 -8.20 -6.40 8.71
CA SER A 25 -7.47 -7.46 8.01
C SER A 25 -7.99 -7.63 6.57
N GLU A 26 -7.07 -7.76 5.62
CA GLU A 26 -7.39 -8.09 4.23
C GLU A 26 -8.13 -9.44 4.11
N GLU A 27 -7.88 -10.39 5.01
CA GLU A 27 -8.56 -11.69 5.05
C GLU A 27 -10.06 -11.58 5.38
N ALA A 28 -10.47 -10.53 6.10
CA ALA A 28 -11.86 -10.26 6.41
C ALA A 28 -12.61 -9.54 5.27
N SER A 29 -11.90 -9.16 4.21
CA SER A 29 -12.44 -8.44 3.05
C SER A 29 -12.73 -9.39 1.89
N ALA A 30 -13.78 -9.09 1.11
CA ALA A 30 -14.10 -9.83 -0.11
C ALA A 30 -13.13 -9.52 -1.27
N ALA A 31 -12.31 -8.48 -1.14
CA ALA A 31 -11.33 -8.04 -2.12
C ALA A 31 -10.03 -7.60 -1.42
N GLN A 32 -8.91 -7.68 -2.14
CA GLN A 32 -7.65 -7.12 -1.70
C GLN A 32 -7.77 -5.61 -1.49
N PHE A 33 -7.00 -5.07 -0.56
CA PHE A 33 -6.94 -3.63 -0.38
C PHE A 33 -6.17 -2.97 -1.52
N ASP A 34 -6.66 -1.79 -1.91
CA ASP A 34 -5.96 -0.91 -2.83
C ASP A 34 -4.70 -0.36 -2.15
N ILE A 35 -3.65 -0.19 -2.96
CA ILE A 35 -2.40 0.45 -2.53
C ILE A 35 -2.41 1.88 -3.06
N ASP A 36 -2.30 2.83 -2.13
CA ASP A 36 -2.33 4.25 -2.43
C ASP A 36 -1.06 4.96 -1.96
N HIS A 37 -0.77 6.11 -2.57
CA HIS A 37 0.36 6.93 -2.17
C HIS A 37 -0.02 7.83 -0.99
N ILE A 38 0.69 7.67 0.13
CA ILE A 38 0.51 8.54 1.31
C ILE A 38 0.81 10.01 0.96
N VAL A 39 1.83 10.26 0.12
CA VAL A 39 2.05 11.55 -0.53
C VAL A 39 1.72 11.37 -2.02
N PRO A 40 0.67 12.01 -2.56
CA PRO A 40 0.30 11.81 -3.95
C PRO A 40 1.39 12.35 -4.89
N GLN A 41 1.54 11.72 -6.07
CA GLN A 41 2.53 12.12 -7.07
C GLN A 41 2.43 13.58 -7.51
N SER A 42 1.19 14.13 -7.55
CA SER A 42 0.95 15.54 -7.88
C SER A 42 1.57 16.52 -6.87
N LEU A 43 1.85 16.06 -5.64
CA LEU A 43 2.53 16.80 -4.59
C LEU A 43 4.02 16.40 -4.46
N GLY A 44 4.57 15.69 -5.44
CA GLY A 44 5.98 15.26 -5.45
C GLY A 44 6.24 13.92 -4.77
N GLY A 45 5.19 13.15 -4.45
CA GLY A 45 5.34 11.77 -3.98
C GLY A 45 5.97 10.85 -5.03
N LEU A 46 6.72 9.85 -4.57
CA LEU A 46 7.40 8.86 -5.41
C LEU A 46 6.73 7.49 -5.29
N ASP A 47 6.95 6.64 -6.29
CA ASP A 47 6.54 5.23 -6.28
C ASP A 47 7.43 4.34 -5.38
N ASP A 48 8.39 4.96 -4.70
CA ASP A 48 9.33 4.28 -3.83
C ASP A 48 8.70 4.00 -2.45
N ILE A 49 9.21 2.97 -1.79
CA ILE A 49 8.64 2.39 -0.58
C ILE A 49 9.32 2.94 0.69
N TYR A 50 10.04 4.07 0.56
CA TYR A 50 10.65 4.77 1.68
C TYR A 50 9.57 5.28 2.65
N TRP A 51 9.34 4.47 3.68
CA TRP A 51 8.82 4.90 4.96
C TRP A 51 9.90 4.61 5.98
N GLY A 52 10.49 5.68 6.51
CA GLY A 52 11.50 5.62 7.58
C GLY A 52 10.87 5.25 8.91
#